data_AF-A0AAW6HNH7-F1
#
_entry.id   AF-A0AAW6HNH7-F1
#
_cell.length_a   1.000
_cell.length_b   1.000
_cell.length_c   1.000
_cell.angle_alpha   90.00
_cell.angle_beta   90.00
_cell.angle_gamma   90.00
#
_symmetry.space_group_name_H-M   'P 1'
#
loop_
_entity.id
_entity.type
_entity.pdbx_description
1 polymer ?
#
loop_
_entity_poly.entity_id
_entity_poly.type
_entity_poly.pdbx_seq_one_letter_code
_entity_poly.pdbx_strand_id
1 'polypeptide(L)'
;MIRISNNYQSLKVVKEIKDIKGNEYLLIGTDNLFSIVDTNLYISNEIHQEKINDEWLKYDLYYSKSFGLLKRINENKFLSLYSNNEISKDDLSLADQPLEIDNISEFKEKQLAKRDKEIKYKWFRSREANIIFDKNNTPYNYDGRFSVSHTVPYAWWFATRNNHESAGYMDLTYVGVSDNDKAGLCEYVALSQILLYNHLFVDGSIFTDYEYNKYIKDANEWTKEHWEDTSPVFRNLYKGAQYTDSLTYKLYKSGGEKLDLKTTIIYGKMFDSFNLKERNSWVGYGSIACYYKAWQSVRRGIPVILGAAPIRLPNNPNNWFDHAYLMYGYDDSSDMFLGSMCWGRFNSNRFLYSYYNNCWGSYYYTIESTKQKKDRKQPKAFKYKNKLYTGNEINNFIMNGEKF
;
A
#
# COMPACT_ATOMS: atom_id res chain seq x y z
N MET A 1 -9.73 5.30 -32.56
CA MET A 1 -9.12 4.33 -31.62
C MET A 1 -8.46 5.11 -30.49
N ILE A 2 -8.51 4.57 -29.28
CA ILE A 2 -7.90 5.11 -28.06
C ILE A 2 -6.96 4.06 -27.48
N ARG A 3 -5.87 4.50 -26.83
CA ARG A 3 -4.92 3.62 -26.15
C ARG A 3 -5.12 3.66 -24.63
N ILE A 4 -5.49 2.53 -24.03
CA ILE A 4 -5.59 2.35 -22.57
C ILE A 4 -4.79 1.10 -22.16
N SER A 5 -4.00 1.19 -21.09
CA SER A 5 -3.14 0.11 -20.57
C SER A 5 -2.40 -0.66 -21.67
N ASN A 6 -1.80 0.10 -22.57
CA ASN A 6 -1.02 -0.40 -23.68
C ASN A 6 -1.76 -1.09 -24.84
N ASN A 7 -3.09 -1.20 -24.80
CA ASN A 7 -3.91 -1.77 -25.87
C ASN A 7 -4.67 -0.68 -26.64
N TYR A 8 -4.70 -0.79 -27.96
CA TYR A 8 -5.56 0.05 -28.81
C TYR A 8 -6.97 -0.54 -28.82
N GLN A 9 -7.96 0.29 -28.55
CA GLN A 9 -9.35 -0.09 -28.45
C GLN A 9 -10.21 0.89 -29.25
N SER A 10 -11.38 0.44 -29.72
CA SER A 10 -12.35 1.36 -30.30
C SER A 10 -13.02 2.13 -29.18
N LEU A 11 -13.05 3.46 -29.30
CA LEU A 11 -13.78 4.30 -28.37
C LEU A 11 -15.28 4.08 -28.58
N LYS A 12 -16.03 3.87 -27.50
CA LYS A 12 -17.48 3.63 -27.54
C LYS A 12 -18.28 4.69 -26.80
N VAL A 13 -17.80 5.11 -25.63
CA VAL A 13 -18.47 6.13 -24.83
C VAL A 13 -17.44 7.06 -24.22
N VAL A 14 -17.80 8.35 -24.20
CA VAL A 14 -17.17 9.37 -23.36
C VAL A 14 -18.31 10.06 -22.64
N LYS A 15 -18.28 10.04 -21.31
CA LYS A 15 -19.30 10.69 -20.47
C LYS A 15 -18.60 11.51 -19.40
N GLU A 16 -19.00 12.77 -19.29
CA GLU A 16 -18.61 13.62 -18.17
C GLU A 16 -19.39 13.16 -16.93
N ILE A 17 -18.66 12.93 -15.85
CA ILE A 17 -19.23 12.59 -14.54
C ILE A 17 -18.56 13.44 -13.47
N LYS A 18 -19.20 13.55 -12.31
CA LYS A 18 -18.71 14.39 -11.22
C LYS A 18 -18.61 13.61 -9.92
N ASP A 19 -17.75 14.04 -9.01
CA ASP A 19 -17.85 13.59 -7.62
C ASP A 19 -18.88 14.40 -6.83
N ILE A 20 -19.10 14.03 -5.57
CA ILE A 20 -20.05 14.71 -4.69
C ILE A 20 -19.63 16.16 -4.33
N LYS A 21 -18.38 16.54 -4.60
CA LYS A 21 -17.84 17.89 -4.41
C LYS A 21 -17.87 18.70 -5.72
N GLY A 22 -18.31 18.10 -6.82
CA GLY A 22 -18.43 18.74 -8.12
C GLY A 22 -17.16 18.71 -8.96
N ASN A 23 -16.10 18.02 -8.55
CA ASN A 23 -14.93 17.85 -9.41
C ASN A 23 -15.29 16.98 -10.62
N GLU A 24 -14.73 17.31 -11.76
CA GLU A 24 -15.09 16.71 -13.04
C GLU A 24 -14.13 15.58 -13.44
N TYR A 25 -14.70 14.53 -14.00
CA TYR A 25 -13.99 13.35 -14.48
C TYR A 25 -14.57 12.94 -15.83
N LEU A 26 -13.76 12.23 -16.62
CA LEU A 26 -14.22 11.57 -17.84
C LEU A 26 -14.30 10.07 -17.62
N LEU A 27 -15.50 9.51 -17.81
CA LEU A 27 -15.68 8.09 -18.03
C LEU A 27 -15.47 7.80 -19.51
N ILE A 28 -14.45 7.01 -19.80
CA ILE A 28 -14.08 6.60 -21.16
C ILE A 28 -14.27 5.10 -21.29
N GLY A 29 -15.26 4.66 -22.06
CA GLY A 29 -15.54 3.25 -22.33
C GLY A 29 -15.17 2.86 -23.75
N THR A 30 -14.70 1.62 -23.89
CA THR A 30 -14.26 1.01 -25.15
C THR A 30 -14.89 -0.38 -25.33
N ASP A 31 -14.47 -1.12 -26.35
CA ASP A 31 -14.95 -2.48 -26.61
C ASP A 31 -14.74 -3.44 -25.43
N ASN A 32 -13.60 -3.35 -24.75
CA ASN A 32 -13.18 -4.36 -23.76
C ASN A 32 -12.70 -3.77 -22.43
N LEU A 33 -12.72 -2.44 -22.29
CA LEU A 33 -12.26 -1.76 -21.09
C LEU A 33 -13.01 -0.45 -20.89
N PHE A 34 -13.00 0.05 -19.66
CA PHE A 34 -13.37 1.44 -19.37
C PHE A 34 -12.41 2.06 -18.36
N SER A 35 -12.27 3.38 -18.38
CA SER A 35 -11.39 4.14 -17.50
C SER A 35 -12.08 5.39 -16.98
N ILE A 36 -11.75 5.77 -15.74
CA ILE A 36 -12.11 7.07 -15.16
C ILE A 36 -10.87 7.95 -15.16
N VAL A 37 -10.96 9.11 -15.81
CA VAL A 37 -9.85 10.05 -15.98
C VAL A 37 -10.15 11.32 -15.20
N ASP A 38 -9.21 11.71 -14.33
CA ASP A 38 -9.21 13.00 -13.67
C ASP A 38 -8.77 14.07 -14.68
N THR A 39 -9.71 14.91 -15.10
CA THR A 39 -9.46 15.94 -16.13
C THR A 39 -8.56 17.05 -15.63
N ASN A 40 -8.54 17.27 -14.31
CA ASN A 40 -7.64 18.25 -13.73
C ASN A 40 -6.23 17.67 -13.60
N LEU A 41 -6.04 16.38 -13.34
CA LEU A 41 -4.71 15.81 -13.11
C LEU A 41 -4.08 15.11 -14.32
N TYR A 42 -4.85 14.89 -15.39
CA TYR A 42 -4.43 14.15 -16.59
C TYR A 42 -3.96 12.71 -16.29
N ILE A 43 -4.58 12.09 -15.28
CA ILE A 43 -4.31 10.70 -14.91
C ILE A 43 -5.58 9.86 -14.97
N SER A 44 -5.43 8.59 -15.32
CA SER A 44 -6.47 7.59 -15.09
C SER A 44 -6.49 7.23 -13.61
N ASN A 45 -7.59 7.49 -12.93
CA ASN A 45 -7.81 7.03 -11.55
C ASN A 45 -8.17 5.53 -11.54
N GLU A 46 -8.94 5.08 -12.52
CA GLU A 46 -9.36 3.69 -12.64
C GLU A 46 -9.29 3.18 -14.08
N ILE A 47 -9.01 1.89 -14.24
CA ILE A 47 -9.05 1.16 -15.52
C ILE A 47 -9.60 -0.24 -15.26
N HIS A 48 -10.79 -0.52 -15.74
CA HIS A 48 -11.42 -1.82 -15.66
C HIS A 48 -11.23 -2.57 -16.97
N GLN A 49 -10.75 -3.82 -16.92
CA GLN A 49 -10.52 -4.68 -18.09
C GLN A 49 -11.80 -5.43 -18.50
N GLU A 50 -12.91 -4.70 -18.55
CA GLU A 50 -14.20 -5.19 -19.01
C GLU A 50 -14.95 -4.07 -19.73
N LYS A 51 -15.89 -4.45 -20.60
CA LYS A 51 -16.79 -3.47 -21.20
C LYS A 51 -17.64 -2.85 -20.09
N ILE A 52 -17.79 -1.52 -20.11
CA ILE A 52 -18.73 -0.87 -19.21
C ILE A 52 -20.16 -1.41 -19.42
N ASN A 53 -20.87 -1.62 -18.32
CA ASN A 53 -22.27 -2.02 -18.36
C ASN A 53 -23.13 -0.89 -18.97
N ASP A 54 -23.78 -1.17 -20.09
CA ASP A 54 -24.60 -0.21 -20.81
C ASP A 54 -25.78 0.32 -19.97
N GLU A 55 -26.28 -0.45 -18.98
CA GLU A 55 -27.33 0.00 -18.06
C GLU A 55 -26.83 1.10 -17.11
N TRP A 56 -25.56 1.06 -16.70
CA TRP A 56 -24.99 2.09 -15.83
C TRP A 56 -24.98 3.45 -16.50
N LEU A 57 -24.79 3.47 -17.83
CA LEU A 57 -24.74 4.70 -18.61
C LEU A 57 -26.07 5.48 -18.61
N LYS A 58 -27.19 4.82 -18.28
CA LYS A 58 -28.52 5.44 -18.18
C LYS A 58 -28.72 6.24 -16.90
N TYR A 59 -27.86 6.08 -15.89
CA TYR A 59 -27.98 6.79 -14.61
C TYR A 59 -27.27 8.16 -14.63
N ASP A 60 -27.67 9.03 -13.70
CA ASP A 60 -26.83 10.16 -13.27
C ASP A 60 -25.68 9.59 -12.43
N LEU A 61 -24.51 9.52 -13.04
CA LEU A 61 -23.35 8.83 -12.50
C LEU A 61 -22.49 9.80 -11.71
N TYR A 62 -22.13 9.37 -10.50
CA TYR A 62 -21.14 10.03 -9.67
C TYR A 62 -19.88 9.17 -9.62
N TYR A 63 -18.75 9.83 -9.47
CA TYR A 63 -17.49 9.16 -9.22
C TYR A 63 -17.05 9.39 -7.78
N SER A 64 -16.63 8.32 -7.12
CA SER A 64 -15.88 8.38 -5.88
C SER A 64 -14.56 7.68 -6.09
N LYS A 65 -13.48 8.32 -5.66
CA LYS A 65 -12.15 7.74 -5.74
C LYS A 65 -12.06 6.48 -4.84
N SER A 66 -12.76 6.46 -3.71
CA SER A 66 -12.76 5.30 -2.79
C SER A 66 -13.75 4.20 -3.13
N PHE A 67 -14.85 4.54 -3.81
CA PHE A 67 -15.98 3.64 -3.99
C PHE A 67 -16.38 3.39 -5.44
N GLY A 68 -15.66 4.00 -6.38
CA GLY A 68 -15.83 3.81 -7.81
C GLY A 68 -17.02 4.58 -8.40
N LEU A 69 -17.66 3.99 -9.41
CA LEU A 69 -18.88 4.53 -9.99
C LEU A 69 -20.08 4.34 -9.07
N LEU A 70 -20.81 5.43 -8.86
CA LEU A 70 -21.95 5.51 -7.95
C LEU A 70 -23.20 5.97 -8.68
N LYS A 71 -24.35 5.49 -8.21
CA LYS A 71 -25.66 6.04 -8.54
C LYS A 71 -26.25 6.71 -7.29
N ARG A 72 -26.77 7.93 -7.44
CA ARG A 72 -27.50 8.59 -6.34
C ARG A 72 -28.84 7.88 -6.08
N ILE A 73 -29.10 7.50 -4.83
CA ILE A 73 -30.39 6.96 -4.40
C ILE A 73 -31.28 8.12 -3.91
N ASN A 74 -30.72 8.96 -3.04
CA ASN A 74 -31.35 10.19 -2.52
C ASN A 74 -30.26 11.20 -2.14
N GLU A 75 -30.61 12.33 -1.52
CA GLU A 75 -29.67 13.41 -1.17
C GLU A 75 -28.51 12.98 -0.26
N ASN A 76 -28.71 11.95 0.57
CA ASN A 76 -27.75 11.53 1.60
C ASN A 76 -27.17 10.14 1.35
N LYS A 77 -27.63 9.42 0.32
CA LYS A 77 -27.24 8.03 0.05
C LYS A 77 -26.93 7.77 -1.42
N PHE A 78 -25.89 6.98 -1.62
CA PHE A 78 -25.40 6.53 -2.92
C PHE A 78 -25.30 5.01 -2.94
N LEU A 79 -25.43 4.41 -4.12
CA LEU A 79 -25.21 3.00 -4.37
C LEU A 79 -23.92 2.82 -5.17
N SER A 80 -22.98 2.01 -4.67
CA SER A 80 -21.82 1.60 -5.47
C SER A 80 -22.24 0.62 -6.55
N LEU A 81 -21.97 0.93 -7.82
CA LEU A 81 -22.32 0.08 -8.94
C LEU A 81 -21.45 -1.19 -9.03
N TYR A 82 -20.26 -1.17 -8.40
CA TYR A 82 -19.35 -2.32 -8.37
C TYR A 82 -19.71 -3.32 -7.29
N SER A 83 -20.10 -2.84 -6.11
CA SER A 83 -20.31 -3.69 -4.92
C SER A 83 -21.77 -3.82 -4.50
N ASN A 84 -22.67 -3.03 -5.10
CA ASN A 84 -24.08 -2.94 -4.73
C ASN A 84 -24.33 -2.55 -3.25
N ASN A 85 -23.35 -1.92 -2.61
CA ASN A 85 -23.46 -1.43 -1.24
C ASN A 85 -23.96 0.02 -1.18
N GLU A 86 -24.81 0.33 -0.20
CA GLU A 86 -25.19 1.70 0.13
C GLU A 86 -24.05 2.42 0.87
N ILE A 87 -23.82 3.68 0.50
CA ILE A 87 -22.77 4.54 1.06
C ILE A 87 -23.40 5.88 1.42
N SER A 88 -23.11 6.36 2.63
CA SER A 88 -23.59 7.67 3.08
C SER A 88 -22.77 8.81 2.46
N LYS A 89 -23.38 9.99 2.33
CA LYS A 89 -22.67 11.21 1.88
C LYS A 89 -21.52 11.59 2.81
N ASP A 90 -21.65 11.31 4.10
CA ASP A 90 -20.61 11.59 5.10
C ASP A 90 -19.39 10.67 4.90
N ASP A 91 -19.64 9.37 4.70
CA ASP A 91 -18.56 8.42 4.36
C ASP A 91 -17.84 8.84 3.08
N LEU A 92 -18.57 9.28 2.04
CA LEU A 92 -17.97 9.80 0.80
C LEU A 92 -17.13 11.05 1.03
N SER A 93 -17.63 11.97 1.86
CA SER A 93 -16.93 13.23 2.15
C SER A 93 -15.61 13.00 2.87
N LEU A 94 -15.56 11.97 3.73
CA LEU A 94 -14.35 11.51 4.42
C LEU A 94 -13.40 10.75 3.49
N ALA A 95 -13.92 9.94 2.57
CA ALA A 95 -13.12 9.14 1.64
C ALA A 95 -12.47 9.97 0.53
N ASP A 96 -13.21 10.93 -0.02
CA ASP A 96 -12.83 11.69 -1.21
C ASP A 96 -12.24 13.05 -0.83
N GLN A 97 -11.36 13.07 0.18
CA GLN A 97 -10.58 14.27 0.50
C GLN A 97 -9.76 14.70 -0.73
N PRO A 98 -9.74 16.01 -1.06
CA PRO A 98 -9.07 16.49 -2.25
C PRO A 98 -7.58 16.14 -2.20
N LEU A 99 -7.02 15.95 -3.38
CA LEU A 99 -5.59 15.79 -3.54
C LEU A 99 -4.93 17.14 -3.36
N GLU A 100 -4.37 17.38 -2.20
CA GLU A 100 -3.48 18.52 -2.00
C GLU A 100 -2.16 18.21 -2.73
N ILE A 101 -2.02 18.75 -3.94
CA ILE A 101 -0.76 18.74 -4.68
C ILE A 101 -0.18 20.15 -4.55
N ASP A 102 0.88 20.29 -3.76
CA ASP A 102 1.51 21.57 -3.42
C ASP A 102 1.85 22.40 -4.67
N ASN A 103 2.18 21.74 -5.78
CA ASN A 103 2.42 22.35 -7.08
C ASN A 103 1.77 21.55 -8.22
N ILE A 104 0.49 21.79 -8.47
CA ILE A 104 -0.27 21.08 -9.50
C ILE A 104 0.31 21.28 -10.91
N SER A 105 0.90 22.44 -11.20
CA SER A 105 1.48 22.75 -12.51
C SER A 105 2.72 21.91 -12.78
N GLU A 106 3.65 21.84 -11.82
CA GLU A 106 4.83 20.98 -11.93
C GLU A 106 4.44 19.50 -12.01
N PHE A 107 3.43 19.08 -11.24
CA PHE A 107 2.91 17.72 -11.33
C PHE A 107 2.41 17.40 -12.75
N LYS A 108 1.58 18.26 -13.33
CA LYS A 108 1.06 18.11 -14.70
C LYS A 108 2.19 18.04 -15.73
N GLU A 109 3.17 18.93 -15.62
CA GLU A 109 4.31 18.96 -16.53
C GLU A 109 5.10 17.65 -16.48
N LYS A 110 5.38 17.14 -15.27
CA LYS A 110 6.04 15.85 -15.09
C LYS A 110 5.20 14.69 -15.63
N GLN A 111 3.88 14.68 -15.41
CA GLN A 111 3.01 13.65 -15.98
C GLN A 111 3.02 13.67 -17.51
N LEU A 112 2.95 14.84 -18.14
CA LEU A 112 2.99 14.99 -19.60
C LEU A 112 4.34 14.54 -20.16
N ALA A 113 5.44 15.06 -19.63
CA ALA A 113 6.80 14.70 -20.07
C ALA A 113 7.06 13.19 -19.95
N LYS A 114 6.53 12.58 -18.89
CA LYS A 114 6.62 11.14 -18.67
C LYS A 114 5.74 10.34 -19.62
N ARG A 115 4.50 10.78 -19.84
CA ARG A 115 3.59 10.16 -20.82
C ARG A 115 4.19 10.18 -22.22
N ASP A 116 4.85 11.27 -22.59
CA ASP A 116 5.57 11.39 -23.85
C ASP A 116 6.73 10.39 -23.92
N LYS A 117 7.50 10.24 -22.85
CA LYS A 117 8.53 9.19 -22.75
C LYS A 117 7.92 7.80 -22.89
N GLU A 118 6.85 7.47 -22.16
CA GLU A 118 6.16 6.17 -22.26
C GLU A 118 5.71 5.87 -23.69
N ILE A 119 5.14 6.87 -24.38
CA ILE A 119 4.72 6.73 -25.78
C ILE A 119 5.93 6.44 -26.68
N LYS A 120 7.05 7.14 -26.48
CA LYS A 120 8.28 6.99 -27.28
C LYS A 120 9.01 5.66 -27.02
N TYR A 121 9.19 5.26 -25.75
CA TYR A 121 9.92 4.04 -25.37
C TYR A 121 9.19 2.73 -25.71
N LYS A 122 7.90 2.81 -26.05
CA LYS A 122 7.07 1.63 -26.30
C LYS A 122 7.41 0.86 -27.57
N TRP A 123 8.11 1.49 -28.54
CA TRP A 123 8.63 0.79 -29.72
C TRP A 123 9.68 -0.28 -29.36
N PHE A 124 10.31 -0.20 -28.18
CA PHE A 124 11.34 -1.16 -27.74
C PHE A 124 10.84 -2.24 -26.77
N ARG A 125 9.70 -2.05 -26.09
CA ARG A 125 9.26 -2.92 -24.97
C ARG A 125 8.45 -4.16 -25.35
N SER A 126 8.15 -4.41 -26.63
CA SER A 126 7.41 -5.62 -27.04
C SER A 126 8.19 -6.93 -26.92
N ARG A 127 9.44 -6.92 -26.41
CA ARG A 127 10.25 -8.12 -26.15
C ARG A 127 10.69 -8.34 -24.70
N GLU A 128 10.69 -7.34 -23.82
CA GLU A 128 11.40 -7.43 -22.53
C GLU A 128 10.61 -6.99 -21.27
N ALA A 129 9.41 -6.44 -21.41
CA ALA A 129 8.63 -5.95 -20.25
C ALA A 129 7.85 -7.07 -19.54
N ASN A 130 8.52 -8.16 -19.18
CA ASN A 130 8.11 -8.93 -18.02
C ASN A 130 8.64 -8.21 -16.79
N ILE A 131 7.88 -8.26 -15.70
CA ILE A 131 8.31 -7.80 -14.38
C ILE A 131 9.76 -8.24 -14.18
N ILE A 132 10.69 -7.31 -14.02
CA ILE A 132 12.07 -7.66 -13.68
C ILE A 132 12.05 -8.07 -12.20
N PHE A 133 11.50 -9.26 -11.92
CA PHE A 133 11.93 -10.10 -10.81
C PHE A 133 13.27 -10.71 -11.22
N ASP A 134 14.27 -9.88 -11.49
CA ASP A 134 15.60 -10.43 -11.61
C ASP A 134 16.05 -10.78 -10.20
N LYS A 135 15.91 -12.06 -9.87
CA LYS A 135 16.38 -12.65 -8.60
C LYS A 135 17.87 -12.40 -8.38
N ASN A 136 18.63 -12.07 -9.43
CA ASN A 136 20.06 -11.77 -9.35
C ASN A 136 20.35 -10.30 -9.07
N ASN A 137 19.33 -9.42 -9.07
CA ASN A 137 19.49 -7.97 -8.88
C ASN A 137 18.65 -7.48 -7.69
N THR A 138 18.67 -8.24 -6.59
CA THR A 138 17.99 -7.84 -5.36
C THR A 138 18.58 -6.54 -4.84
N PRO A 139 17.77 -5.52 -4.56
CA PRO A 139 18.26 -4.21 -4.15
C PRO A 139 18.82 -4.18 -2.72
N TYR A 140 19.03 -5.31 -2.04
CA TYR A 140 19.57 -5.38 -0.67
C TYR A 140 20.33 -6.68 -0.39
N ASN A 141 21.55 -6.57 0.14
CA ASN A 141 22.47 -7.69 0.44
C ASN A 141 22.95 -7.74 1.91
N TYR A 142 22.09 -7.37 2.88
CA TYR A 142 22.42 -7.43 4.32
C TYR A 142 23.63 -6.57 4.75
N ASP A 143 23.79 -5.40 4.12
CA ASP A 143 24.84 -4.42 4.42
C ASP A 143 24.26 -3.04 4.77
N GLY A 144 22.95 -2.97 5.03
CA GLY A 144 22.23 -1.72 5.26
C GLY A 144 22.01 -0.85 4.00
N ARG A 145 22.51 -1.26 2.83
CA ARG A 145 22.53 -0.43 1.62
C ARG A 145 21.61 -0.96 0.54
N PHE A 146 21.07 -0.03 -0.25
CA PHE A 146 20.18 -0.36 -1.34
C PHE A 146 20.64 0.22 -2.68
N SER A 147 20.42 -0.53 -3.75
CA SER A 147 20.68 -0.10 -5.13
C SER A 147 19.50 0.69 -5.72
N VAL A 148 18.99 1.68 -4.97
CA VAL A 148 17.92 2.59 -5.40
C VAL A 148 18.23 4.02 -4.98
N SER A 149 17.68 4.99 -5.70
CA SER A 149 17.96 6.42 -5.47
C SER A 149 17.58 6.92 -4.07
N HIS A 150 16.48 6.44 -3.49
CA HIS A 150 15.95 6.87 -2.19
C HIS A 150 15.42 5.70 -1.38
N THR A 151 15.64 5.72 -0.07
CA THR A 151 15.02 4.79 0.88
C THR A 151 14.54 5.53 2.11
N VAL A 152 13.49 5.02 2.75
CA VAL A 152 13.11 5.48 4.09
C VAL A 152 14.21 5.11 5.10
N PRO A 153 14.33 5.82 6.24
CA PRO A 153 15.22 5.42 7.31
C PRO A 153 14.96 3.96 7.73
N TYR A 154 16.01 3.22 8.09
CA TYR A 154 15.88 1.82 8.53
C TYR A 154 15.18 0.90 7.51
N ALA A 155 15.27 1.20 6.21
CA ALA A 155 14.64 0.41 5.14
C ALA A 155 15.04 -1.08 5.14
N TRP A 156 16.23 -1.41 5.66
CA TRP A 156 16.67 -2.79 5.88
C TRP A 156 15.63 -3.59 6.67
N TRP A 157 14.91 -2.94 7.60
CA TRP A 157 13.91 -3.58 8.43
C TRP A 157 12.79 -4.20 7.63
N PHE A 158 12.30 -3.52 6.58
CA PHE A 158 11.29 -4.09 5.69
C PHE A 158 11.87 -5.22 4.82
N ALA A 159 13.10 -5.03 4.34
CA ALA A 159 13.78 -5.99 3.49
C ALA A 159 14.09 -7.33 4.18
N THR A 160 14.17 -7.38 5.51
CA THR A 160 14.57 -8.58 6.26
C THR A 160 13.42 -9.35 6.92
N ARG A 161 12.15 -8.98 6.68
CA ARG A 161 10.96 -9.65 7.27
C ARG A 161 10.63 -10.97 6.55
N ASN A 162 11.59 -11.90 6.50
CA ASN A 162 11.62 -13.02 5.56
C ASN A 162 10.97 -14.31 6.06
N ASN A 163 10.09 -14.23 7.06
CA ASN A 163 9.23 -15.31 7.53
C ASN A 163 7.90 -14.78 8.05
N HIS A 164 6.91 -15.65 8.28
CA HIS A 164 5.56 -15.22 8.68
C HIS A 164 5.55 -14.42 10.00
N GLU A 165 6.29 -14.85 11.01
CA GLU A 165 6.37 -14.15 12.30
C GLU A 165 6.98 -12.76 12.17
N SER A 166 8.05 -12.61 11.39
CA SER A 166 8.70 -11.33 11.17
C SER A 166 7.82 -10.39 10.33
N ALA A 167 7.16 -10.89 9.28
CA ALA A 167 6.31 -10.08 8.42
C ALA A 167 4.93 -9.78 9.02
N GLY A 168 4.49 -10.52 10.05
CA GLY A 168 3.12 -10.42 10.51
C GLY A 168 2.13 -11.14 9.59
N TYR A 169 2.63 -12.01 8.69
CA TYR A 169 1.83 -12.60 7.61
C TYR A 169 0.75 -13.52 8.17
N MET A 170 -0.47 -13.31 7.69
CA MET A 170 -1.62 -14.14 8.00
C MET A 170 -2.56 -14.18 6.78
N ASP A 171 -3.16 -15.34 6.57
CA ASP A 171 -4.28 -15.53 5.67
C ASP A 171 -5.41 -16.26 6.41
N LEU A 172 -6.61 -16.18 5.85
CA LEU A 172 -7.83 -16.73 6.44
C LEU A 172 -7.85 -18.26 6.51
N THR A 173 -6.97 -18.95 5.78
CA THR A 173 -6.86 -20.41 5.86
C THR A 173 -6.34 -20.86 7.23
N TYR A 174 -5.55 -20.02 7.92
CA TYR A 174 -5.05 -20.30 9.26
C TYR A 174 -6.12 -20.27 10.35
N VAL A 175 -7.31 -19.72 10.05
CA VAL A 175 -8.47 -19.69 10.97
C VAL A 175 -9.66 -20.51 10.43
N GLY A 176 -9.40 -21.41 9.47
CA GLY A 176 -10.38 -22.39 8.99
C GLY A 176 -11.43 -21.83 8.03
N VAL A 177 -11.21 -20.66 7.45
CA VAL A 177 -12.09 -20.11 6.40
C VAL A 177 -11.53 -20.55 5.05
N SER A 178 -12.21 -21.51 4.42
CA SER A 178 -11.75 -22.24 3.24
C SER A 178 -12.38 -21.72 1.95
N ASP A 179 -11.96 -20.56 1.46
CA ASP A 179 -12.22 -20.21 0.05
C ASP A 179 -10.87 -20.01 -0.66
N ASN A 180 -10.60 -20.90 -1.62
CA ASN A 180 -9.31 -21.03 -2.33
C ASN A 180 -8.89 -19.79 -3.12
N ASP A 181 -9.77 -18.80 -3.29
CA ASP A 181 -9.54 -17.65 -4.17
C ASP A 181 -9.34 -16.31 -3.41
N LYS A 182 -9.47 -16.26 -2.08
CA LYS A 182 -9.40 -15.00 -1.29
C LYS A 182 -8.75 -15.13 0.09
N ALA A 183 -7.56 -15.72 0.14
CA ALA A 183 -6.94 -16.08 1.41
C ALA A 183 -6.25 -14.92 2.17
N GLY A 184 -5.51 -14.02 1.50
CA GLY A 184 -4.55 -13.12 2.17
C GLY A 184 -5.16 -11.91 2.89
N LEU A 185 -4.71 -11.63 4.13
CA LEU A 185 -5.06 -10.42 4.89
C LEU A 185 -4.07 -9.27 4.66
N CYS A 186 -3.66 -9.05 3.41
CA CYS A 186 -2.47 -8.27 3.04
C CYS A 186 -2.50 -6.82 3.55
N GLU A 187 -3.66 -6.17 3.52
CA GLU A 187 -3.91 -4.83 4.06
C GLU A 187 -3.60 -4.74 5.56
N TYR A 188 -4.08 -5.74 6.29
CA TYR A 188 -3.95 -5.84 7.74
C TYR A 188 -2.50 -6.15 8.13
N VAL A 189 -1.81 -6.98 7.33
CA VAL A 189 -0.37 -7.24 7.48
C VAL A 189 0.44 -5.96 7.20
N ALA A 190 0.12 -5.22 6.14
CA ALA A 190 0.81 -3.97 5.82
C ALA A 190 0.63 -2.92 6.93
N LEU A 191 -0.59 -2.78 7.48
CA LEU A 191 -0.84 -1.88 8.60
C LEU A 191 -0.11 -2.31 9.88
N SER A 192 -0.08 -3.61 10.20
CA SER A 192 0.64 -4.11 11.38
C SER A 192 2.14 -3.82 11.29
N GLN A 193 2.74 -3.93 10.10
CA GLN A 193 4.13 -3.53 9.86
C GLN A 193 4.35 -2.03 10.00
N ILE A 194 3.48 -1.16 9.45
CA ILE A 194 3.59 0.29 9.61
C ILE A 194 3.50 0.69 11.09
N LEU A 195 2.61 0.08 11.87
CA LEU A 195 2.48 0.32 13.31
C LEU A 195 3.76 -0.07 14.06
N LEU A 196 4.29 -1.27 13.81
CA LEU A 196 5.52 -1.73 14.44
C LEU A 196 6.74 -0.92 14.03
N TYR A 197 6.90 -0.60 12.75
CA TYR A 197 7.96 0.27 12.27
C TYR A 197 7.96 1.63 12.99
N ASN A 198 6.78 2.27 13.05
CA ASN A 198 6.65 3.57 13.72
C ASN A 198 6.96 3.48 15.21
N HIS A 199 6.52 2.42 15.89
CA HIS A 199 6.86 2.18 17.30
C HIS A 199 8.37 2.05 17.52
N LEU A 200 9.05 1.26 16.69
CA LEU A 200 10.47 0.94 16.86
C LEU A 200 11.40 2.11 16.49
N PHE A 201 11.07 2.84 15.43
CA PHE A 201 12.01 3.77 14.78
C PHE A 201 11.58 5.24 14.80
N VAL A 202 10.30 5.54 15.02
CA VAL A 202 9.80 6.93 15.01
C VAL A 202 9.54 7.40 16.43
N ASP A 203 8.60 6.78 17.15
CA ASP A 203 8.30 7.09 18.54
C ASP A 203 7.59 5.90 19.21
N GLY A 204 8.06 5.50 20.39
CA GLY A 204 7.60 4.32 21.12
C GLY A 204 6.21 4.44 21.74
N SER A 205 5.39 5.44 21.37
CA SER A 205 4.05 5.65 21.92
C SER A 205 2.92 5.03 21.08
N ILE A 206 3.21 4.38 19.94
CA ILE A 206 2.20 3.64 19.17
C ILE A 206 1.53 2.58 20.04
N PHE A 207 2.29 1.60 20.55
CA PHE A 207 1.75 0.58 21.44
C PHE A 207 1.85 1.02 22.90
N THR A 208 0.83 0.69 23.68
CA THR A 208 1.00 0.56 25.15
C THR A 208 1.89 -0.63 25.48
N ASP A 209 2.49 -0.66 26.66
CA ASP A 209 3.32 -1.79 27.10
C ASP A 209 2.52 -3.11 27.10
N TYR A 210 1.22 -3.05 27.44
CA TYR A 210 0.32 -4.20 27.36
C TYR A 210 0.16 -4.70 25.93
N GLU A 211 -0.17 -3.82 24.97
CA GLU A 211 -0.36 -4.21 23.58
C GLU A 211 0.93 -4.68 22.93
N TYR A 212 2.05 -4.01 23.21
CA TYR A 212 3.36 -4.41 22.71
C TYR A 212 3.67 -5.83 23.18
N ASN A 213 3.54 -6.12 24.48
CA ASN A 213 3.80 -7.46 25.01
C ASN A 213 2.79 -8.50 24.54
N LYS A 214 1.54 -8.10 24.29
CA LYS A 214 0.49 -9.00 23.78
C LYS A 214 0.74 -9.44 22.35
N TYR A 215 1.22 -8.54 21.49
CA TYR A 215 1.29 -8.78 20.05
C TYR A 215 2.70 -8.97 19.51
N ILE A 216 3.73 -8.51 20.23
CA ILE A 216 5.13 -8.49 19.78
C ILE A 216 5.97 -9.31 20.76
N LYS A 217 6.95 -10.05 20.23
CA LYS A 217 7.94 -10.80 21.02
C LYS A 217 9.35 -10.53 20.50
N ASP A 218 10.32 -10.80 21.35
CA ASP A 218 11.73 -10.83 20.95
C ASP A 218 11.94 -11.85 19.82
N ALA A 219 12.80 -11.51 18.85
CA ALA A 219 13.27 -12.50 17.89
C ALA A 219 14.08 -13.59 18.58
N ASN A 220 13.93 -14.82 18.07
CA ASN A 220 14.63 -15.99 18.56
C ASN A 220 16.14 -15.77 18.52
N GLU A 221 16.80 -15.84 19.69
CA GLU A 221 18.24 -15.58 19.82
C GLU A 221 19.11 -16.63 19.13
N TRP A 222 18.59 -17.85 18.93
CA TRP A 222 19.36 -18.99 18.44
C TRP A 222 19.52 -19.04 16.92
N THR A 223 18.87 -18.15 16.18
CA THR A 223 18.87 -18.14 14.70
C THR A 223 19.37 -16.82 14.12
N LYS A 224 20.16 -16.05 14.90
CA LYS A 224 20.62 -14.71 14.49
C LYS A 224 21.98 -14.80 13.81
N GLU A 225 21.99 -14.53 12.52
CA GLU A 225 23.21 -14.47 11.70
C GLU A 225 23.60 -13.02 11.41
N HIS A 226 22.64 -12.10 11.52
CA HIS A 226 22.81 -10.67 11.25
C HIS A 226 22.17 -9.80 12.34
N TRP A 227 22.63 -8.54 12.44
CA TRP A 227 22.05 -7.56 13.38
C TRP A 227 20.55 -7.33 13.14
N GLU A 228 20.12 -7.40 11.88
CA GLU A 228 18.73 -7.31 11.48
C GLU A 228 17.84 -8.38 12.14
N ASP A 229 18.39 -9.56 12.42
CA ASP A 229 17.67 -10.68 13.03
C ASP A 229 17.37 -10.44 14.51
N THR A 230 17.92 -9.38 15.12
CA THR A 230 17.57 -8.95 16.48
C THR A 230 16.22 -8.25 16.57
N SER A 231 15.63 -7.90 15.42
CA SER A 231 14.36 -7.16 15.37
C SER A 231 13.22 -7.94 16.00
N PRO A 232 12.38 -7.32 16.84
CA PRO A 232 11.13 -7.92 17.32
C PRO A 232 10.25 -8.47 16.20
N VAL A 233 9.52 -9.53 16.49
CA VAL A 233 8.62 -10.23 15.57
C VAL A 233 7.20 -10.29 16.14
N PHE A 234 6.22 -10.52 15.29
CA PHE A 234 4.82 -10.65 15.70
C PHE A 234 4.59 -12.00 16.39
N ARG A 235 3.77 -12.01 17.44
CA ARG A 235 3.33 -13.21 18.17
C ARG A 235 2.26 -13.95 17.38
N ASN A 236 2.12 -15.25 17.71
CA ASN A 236 1.03 -16.12 17.27
C ASN A 236 0.94 -16.34 15.75
N LEU A 237 2.08 -16.34 15.05
CA LEU A 237 2.16 -16.54 13.60
C LEU A 237 3.12 -17.68 13.21
N TYR A 238 2.94 -18.82 13.88
CA TYR A 238 3.67 -20.06 13.62
C TYR A 238 2.71 -21.25 13.58
N LYS A 239 3.16 -22.38 13.02
CA LYS A 239 2.33 -23.59 12.88
C LYS A 239 1.81 -24.05 14.25
N GLY A 240 0.48 -24.13 14.41
CA GLY A 240 -0.18 -24.52 15.66
C GLY A 240 -0.42 -23.37 16.65
N ALA A 241 -0.13 -22.12 16.27
CA ALA A 241 -0.46 -20.96 17.07
C ALA A 241 -1.97 -20.64 17.09
N GLN A 242 -2.41 -19.88 18.09
CA GLN A 242 -3.72 -19.25 18.10
C GLN A 242 -3.70 -17.99 17.23
N TYR A 243 -3.82 -18.14 15.92
CA TYR A 243 -3.74 -17.04 14.95
C TYR A 243 -4.75 -15.90 15.22
N THR A 244 -5.86 -16.21 15.88
CA THR A 244 -6.88 -15.24 16.32
C THR A 244 -6.36 -14.23 17.33
N ASP A 245 -5.26 -14.52 18.02
CA ASP A 245 -4.62 -13.62 18.99
C ASP A 245 -3.50 -12.79 18.36
N SER A 246 -3.32 -12.85 17.04
CA SER A 246 -2.34 -12.03 16.32
C SER A 246 -2.83 -10.58 16.15
N LEU A 247 -1.89 -9.65 16.00
CA LEU A 247 -2.22 -8.25 15.70
C LEU A 247 -2.98 -8.13 14.37
N THR A 248 -2.54 -8.86 13.34
CA THR A 248 -3.16 -8.86 12.01
C THR A 248 -4.63 -9.28 12.10
N TYR A 249 -4.97 -10.35 12.85
CA TYR A 249 -6.36 -10.76 13.04
C TYR A 249 -7.17 -9.73 13.84
N LYS A 250 -6.56 -9.12 14.87
CA LYS A 250 -7.24 -8.06 15.64
C LYS A 250 -7.60 -6.87 14.75
N LEU A 251 -6.69 -6.45 13.86
CA LEU A 251 -6.94 -5.40 12.87
C LEU A 251 -8.03 -5.82 11.88
N TYR A 252 -8.02 -7.06 11.40
CA TYR A 252 -9.09 -7.62 10.56
C TYR A 252 -10.47 -7.52 11.20
N LYS A 253 -10.60 -7.92 12.48
CA LYS A 253 -11.85 -7.76 13.23
C LYS A 253 -12.25 -6.29 13.40
N SER A 254 -11.30 -5.41 13.75
CA SER A 254 -11.55 -3.98 13.88
C SER A 254 -11.95 -3.31 12.55
N GLY A 255 -11.45 -3.81 11.43
CA GLY A 255 -11.82 -3.37 10.08
C GLY A 255 -13.21 -3.85 9.62
N GLY A 256 -13.91 -4.62 10.45
CA GLY A 256 -15.21 -5.20 10.11
C GLY A 256 -15.12 -6.40 9.18
N GLU A 257 -14.02 -7.15 9.23
CA GLU A 257 -13.84 -8.43 8.52
C GLU A 257 -13.95 -8.32 6.99
N LYS A 258 -13.51 -7.18 6.45
CA LYS A 258 -13.57 -6.91 5.02
C LYS A 258 -12.32 -7.45 4.31
N LEU A 259 -12.48 -7.94 3.09
CA LEU A 259 -11.37 -8.34 2.22
C LEU A 259 -11.26 -7.36 1.06
N ASP A 260 -10.13 -7.36 0.37
CA ASP A 260 -9.86 -6.55 -0.82
C ASP A 260 -10.20 -5.08 -0.56
N LEU A 261 -9.58 -4.47 0.46
CA LEU A 261 -9.96 -3.12 0.88
C LEU A 261 -9.60 -2.16 -0.24
N LYS A 262 -10.57 -1.46 -0.84
CA LYS A 262 -10.33 -0.47 -1.92
C LYS A 262 -10.28 0.98 -1.43
N THR A 263 -10.27 1.18 -0.11
CA THR A 263 -10.37 2.51 0.50
C THR A 263 -9.50 2.63 1.75
N THR A 264 -9.07 3.86 2.00
CA THR A 264 -8.27 4.25 3.16
C THR A 264 -9.09 4.39 4.44
N ILE A 265 -10.42 4.51 4.35
CA ILE A 265 -11.30 4.69 5.51
C ILE A 265 -11.13 3.54 6.51
N ILE A 266 -11.00 2.32 6.00
CA ILE A 266 -10.89 1.14 6.86
C ILE A 266 -9.57 1.16 7.61
N TYR A 267 -8.48 1.64 6.99
CA TYR A 267 -7.22 1.88 7.71
C TYR A 267 -7.35 2.93 8.80
N GLY A 268 -8.05 4.04 8.53
CA GLY A 268 -8.38 5.05 9.54
C GLY A 268 -9.14 4.45 10.73
N LYS A 269 -10.22 3.71 10.46
CA LYS A 269 -11.02 3.02 11.50
C LYS A 269 -10.19 2.02 12.30
N MET A 270 -9.36 1.23 11.64
CA MET A 270 -8.47 0.28 12.30
C MET A 270 -7.46 1.00 13.21
N PHE A 271 -6.82 2.04 12.69
CA PHE A 271 -5.88 2.87 13.43
C PHE A 271 -6.52 3.54 14.65
N ASP A 272 -7.73 4.08 14.49
CA ASP A 272 -8.51 4.71 15.56
C ASP A 272 -8.99 3.72 16.63
N SER A 273 -9.25 2.47 16.23
CA SER A 273 -9.67 1.40 17.15
C SER A 273 -8.53 0.89 18.04
N PHE A 274 -7.29 1.22 17.71
CA PHE A 274 -6.12 0.74 18.43
C PHE A 274 -5.80 1.67 19.61
N ASN A 275 -5.54 1.11 20.79
CA ASN A 275 -5.43 1.91 22.02
C ASN A 275 -4.03 2.51 22.15
N LEU A 276 -3.74 3.55 21.36
CA LEU A 276 -2.43 4.19 21.37
C LEU A 276 -2.17 4.88 22.71
N LYS A 277 -0.97 4.67 23.28
CA LYS A 277 -0.53 5.30 24.55
C LYS A 277 -0.65 6.82 24.51
N GLU A 278 -0.41 7.42 23.34
CA GLU A 278 -0.56 8.85 23.10
C GLU A 278 -1.26 9.13 21.76
N ARG A 279 -2.55 8.75 21.65
CA ARG A 279 -3.32 8.86 20.40
C ARG A 279 -3.22 10.22 19.69
N ASN A 280 -3.22 11.33 20.44
CA ASN A 280 -3.19 12.69 19.87
C ASN A 280 -1.83 13.05 19.22
N SER A 281 -0.79 12.25 19.48
CA SER A 281 0.56 12.43 18.93
C SER A 281 0.74 11.80 17.55
N TRP A 282 -0.33 11.23 16.97
CA TRP A 282 -0.30 10.48 15.72
C TRP A 282 -1.49 10.79 14.82
N VAL A 283 -1.24 10.84 13.52
CA VAL A 283 -2.29 11.06 12.51
C VAL A 283 -2.13 10.03 11.40
N GLY A 284 -3.25 9.40 11.03
CA GLY A 284 -3.35 8.58 9.83
C GLY A 284 -3.71 9.45 8.62
N TYR A 285 -3.00 9.25 7.51
CA TYR A 285 -3.24 9.97 6.27
C TYR A 285 -3.57 8.99 5.16
N GLY A 286 -4.70 9.22 4.50
CA GLY A 286 -5.19 8.39 3.40
C GLY A 286 -5.52 9.20 2.15
N SER A 287 -5.21 8.67 0.96
CA SER A 287 -5.62 9.28 -0.32
C SER A 287 -5.71 8.24 -1.45
N ILE A 288 -6.26 8.63 -2.62
CA ILE A 288 -6.46 7.77 -3.80
C ILE A 288 -5.56 8.14 -5.01
N ALA A 289 -4.83 9.26 -5.04
CA ALA A 289 -3.78 9.47 -6.09
C ALA A 289 -2.41 8.97 -5.64
N CYS A 290 -2.32 7.66 -5.54
CA CYS A 290 -1.43 7.02 -4.57
C CYS A 290 -0.02 6.89 -5.05
N TYR A 291 0.22 6.97 -6.36
CA TYR A 291 1.58 7.08 -6.84
C TYR A 291 2.27 8.33 -6.32
N TYR A 292 1.69 9.51 -6.59
CA TYR A 292 2.34 10.77 -6.28
C TYR A 292 2.50 10.96 -4.78
N LYS A 293 1.46 10.63 -4.00
CA LYS A 293 1.53 10.70 -2.54
C LYS A 293 2.49 9.65 -1.96
N ALA A 294 2.50 8.42 -2.46
CA ALA A 294 3.51 7.43 -2.05
C ALA A 294 4.93 7.91 -2.36
N TRP A 295 5.13 8.48 -3.56
CA TRP A 295 6.42 8.98 -4.02
C TRP A 295 6.91 10.14 -3.14
N GLN A 296 6.06 11.13 -2.90
CA GLN A 296 6.38 12.25 -2.01
C GLN A 296 6.74 11.75 -0.60
N SER A 297 5.93 10.85 -0.03
CA SER A 297 6.14 10.36 1.32
C SER A 297 7.39 9.51 1.47
N VAL A 298 7.65 8.59 0.53
CA VAL A 298 8.87 7.78 0.53
C VAL A 298 10.10 8.67 0.40
N ARG A 299 10.07 9.70 -0.47
CA ARG A 299 11.16 10.69 -0.58
C ARG A 299 11.35 11.54 0.66
N ARG A 300 10.28 11.75 1.45
CA ARG A 300 10.35 12.37 2.78
C ARG A 300 10.82 11.40 3.88
N GLY A 301 11.09 10.14 3.55
CA GLY A 301 11.51 9.12 4.51
C GLY A 301 10.37 8.49 5.31
N ILE A 302 9.16 8.48 4.76
CA ILE A 302 7.97 7.91 5.42
C ILE A 302 7.51 6.69 4.61
N PRO A 303 7.47 5.48 5.20
CA PRO A 303 6.95 4.29 4.52
C PRO A 303 5.44 4.35 4.41
N VAL A 304 4.89 3.71 3.38
CA VAL A 304 3.49 3.86 3.02
C VAL A 304 2.90 2.53 2.58
N ILE A 305 1.61 2.36 2.82
CA ILE A 305 0.82 1.31 2.20
C ILE A 305 0.33 1.84 0.86
N LEU A 306 0.67 1.11 -0.20
CA LEU A 306 0.16 1.32 -1.54
C LEU A 306 -0.71 0.11 -1.89
N GLY A 307 -2.02 0.27 -1.76
CA GLY A 307 -2.96 -0.68 -2.32
C GLY A 307 -2.91 -0.61 -3.84
N ALA A 308 -3.02 -1.75 -4.51
CA ALA A 308 -3.02 -1.77 -5.97
C ALA A 308 -3.91 -2.91 -6.48
N ALA A 309 -4.80 -2.58 -7.41
CA ALA A 309 -5.50 -3.58 -8.22
C ALA A 309 -4.67 -3.84 -9.47
N PRO A 310 -4.16 -5.06 -9.70
CA PRO A 310 -3.34 -5.35 -10.87
C PRO A 310 -4.14 -5.24 -12.16
N ILE A 311 -3.44 -4.88 -13.24
CA ILE A 311 -3.98 -4.92 -14.60
C ILE A 311 -4.07 -6.40 -15.02
N ARG A 312 -5.31 -6.91 -15.14
CA ARG A 312 -5.59 -8.26 -15.63
C ARG A 312 -5.03 -8.39 -17.06
N LEU A 313 -3.93 -9.12 -17.26
CA LEU A 313 -3.40 -9.40 -18.61
C LEU A 313 -4.35 -10.35 -19.35
N PRO A 314 -4.79 -10.02 -20.59
CA PRO A 314 -5.81 -10.79 -21.31
C PRO A 314 -5.46 -12.26 -21.57
N ASN A 315 -4.17 -12.63 -21.54
CA ASN A 315 -3.70 -14.00 -21.82
C ASN A 315 -3.21 -14.76 -20.59
N ASN A 316 -3.44 -14.25 -19.37
CA ASN A 316 -3.06 -14.95 -18.15
C ASN A 316 -4.23 -14.96 -17.14
N PRO A 317 -5.17 -15.91 -17.22
CA PRO A 317 -6.33 -15.94 -16.33
C PRO A 317 -5.96 -16.07 -14.84
N ASN A 318 -4.74 -16.50 -14.50
CA ASN A 318 -4.20 -16.60 -13.13
C ASN A 318 -3.70 -15.26 -12.58
N ASN A 319 -4.35 -14.17 -12.98
CA ASN A 319 -3.88 -12.81 -12.72
C ASN A 319 -3.80 -12.51 -11.22
N TRP A 320 -2.75 -11.75 -10.89
CA TRP A 320 -2.47 -11.24 -9.56
C TRP A 320 -3.73 -10.67 -8.90
N PHE A 321 -3.82 -10.83 -7.58
CA PHE A 321 -4.93 -10.34 -6.77
C PHE A 321 -4.72 -8.88 -6.39
N ASP A 322 -5.83 -8.19 -6.09
CA ASP A 322 -5.81 -6.91 -5.38
C ASP A 322 -4.91 -7.06 -4.15
N HIS A 323 -3.84 -6.28 -4.04
CA HIS A 323 -2.82 -6.46 -3.00
C HIS A 323 -2.41 -5.13 -2.38
N ALA A 324 -2.12 -5.15 -1.08
CA ALA A 324 -1.54 -4.02 -0.36
C ALA A 324 -0.05 -4.21 -0.17
N TYR A 325 0.71 -3.37 -0.84
CA TYR A 325 2.16 -3.38 -0.74
C TYR A 325 2.64 -2.31 0.23
N LEU A 326 3.77 -2.56 0.89
CA LEU A 326 4.46 -1.56 1.67
C LEU A 326 5.60 -0.97 0.85
N MET A 327 5.54 0.32 0.52
CA MET A 327 6.60 1.03 -0.19
C MET A 327 7.54 1.71 0.80
N TYR A 328 8.83 1.47 0.65
CA TYR A 328 9.87 1.97 1.55
C TYR A 328 11.13 2.46 0.83
N GLY A 329 11.10 2.51 -0.50
CA GLY A 329 12.12 3.20 -1.30
C GLY A 329 11.61 3.56 -2.69
N TYR A 330 12.40 4.31 -3.42
CA TYR A 330 12.07 4.77 -4.76
C TYR A 330 13.34 5.01 -5.56
N ASP A 331 13.34 4.56 -6.81
CA ASP A 331 14.44 4.77 -7.73
C ASP A 331 14.08 5.79 -8.82
N ASP A 332 14.80 6.92 -8.84
CA ASP A 332 14.55 8.01 -9.79
C ASP A 332 14.92 7.60 -11.22
N SER A 333 15.86 6.67 -11.40
CA SER A 333 16.35 6.26 -12.71
C SER A 333 15.34 5.38 -13.47
N SER A 334 14.74 4.42 -12.75
CA SER A 334 13.75 3.48 -13.28
C SER A 334 12.31 3.89 -13.00
N ASP A 335 12.11 4.92 -12.18
CA ASP A 335 10.81 5.44 -11.76
C ASP A 335 9.95 4.41 -10.97
N MET A 336 10.62 3.47 -10.31
CA MET A 336 9.99 2.36 -9.59
C MET A 336 10.08 2.55 -8.08
N PHE A 337 9.04 2.11 -7.38
CA PHE A 337 9.14 1.97 -5.93
C PHE A 337 9.89 0.70 -5.55
N LEU A 338 10.66 0.77 -4.49
CA LEU A 338 11.09 -0.40 -3.73
C LEU A 338 10.04 -0.72 -2.67
N GLY A 339 9.57 -1.96 -2.65
CA GLY A 339 8.50 -2.36 -1.73
C GLY A 339 8.55 -3.80 -1.26
N SER A 340 7.60 -4.11 -0.39
CA SER A 340 7.33 -5.41 0.21
C SER A 340 5.87 -5.83 -0.03
N MET A 341 5.69 -7.09 -0.43
CA MET A 341 4.37 -7.73 -0.56
C MET A 341 3.90 -8.25 0.80
N CYS A 342 4.73 -8.16 1.84
CA CYS A 342 4.38 -8.58 3.20
C CYS A 342 4.07 -10.08 3.36
N TRP A 343 4.54 -10.94 2.45
CA TRP A 343 4.28 -12.40 2.49
C TRP A 343 5.27 -13.20 3.34
N GLY A 344 6.21 -12.54 4.01
CA GLY A 344 7.20 -13.26 4.81
C GLY A 344 8.15 -14.10 3.98
N ARG A 345 8.56 -13.63 2.79
CA ARG A 345 9.54 -14.31 1.93
C ARG A 345 10.60 -13.32 1.44
N PHE A 346 11.84 -13.79 1.35
CA PHE A 346 12.98 -12.99 0.89
C PHE A 346 12.72 -12.21 -0.41
N ASN A 347 12.28 -12.90 -1.45
CA ASN A 347 12.04 -12.30 -2.77
C ASN A 347 10.78 -11.42 -2.83
N SER A 348 9.87 -11.52 -1.86
CA SER A 348 8.64 -10.72 -1.85
C SER A 348 8.81 -9.39 -1.13
N ASN A 349 9.90 -9.20 -0.40
CA ASN A 349 10.08 -8.03 0.47
C ASN A 349 11.00 -6.96 -0.12
N ARG A 350 11.57 -7.20 -1.31
CA ARG A 350 12.66 -6.39 -1.92
C ARG A 350 12.46 -6.20 -3.43
N PHE A 351 11.22 -5.98 -3.86
CA PHE A 351 10.93 -5.92 -5.30
C PHE A 351 10.81 -4.47 -5.77
N LEU A 352 11.15 -4.24 -7.04
CA LEU A 352 10.87 -2.98 -7.71
C LEU A 352 9.49 -3.03 -8.36
N TYR A 353 8.70 -2.00 -8.07
CA TYR A 353 7.31 -1.88 -8.45
C TYR A 353 7.08 -0.65 -9.32
N SER A 354 6.69 -0.90 -10.57
CA SER A 354 6.30 0.14 -11.52
C SER A 354 4.79 0.33 -11.50
N TYR A 355 4.32 1.42 -10.88
CA TYR A 355 2.91 1.79 -10.85
C TYR A 355 2.25 1.91 -12.24
N TYR A 356 2.92 2.58 -13.18
CA TYR A 356 2.37 2.94 -14.48
C TYR A 356 2.11 1.78 -15.44
N ASN A 357 2.78 0.65 -15.21
CA ASN A 357 2.67 -0.50 -16.09
C ASN A 357 1.70 -1.55 -15.56
N ASN A 358 1.34 -1.51 -14.27
CA ASN A 358 0.78 -2.69 -13.61
C ASN A 358 -0.46 -2.47 -12.75
N CYS A 359 -0.89 -1.25 -12.38
CA CYS A 359 -2.08 -1.10 -11.51
C CYS A 359 -2.99 0.09 -11.81
N TRP A 360 -4.20 -0.01 -11.26
CA TRP A 360 -5.24 1.02 -11.22
C TRP A 360 -5.89 1.04 -9.81
N GLY A 361 -6.66 2.10 -9.48
CA GLY A 361 -7.45 2.15 -8.24
C GLY A 361 -6.63 2.06 -6.95
N SER A 362 -5.37 2.47 -7.00
CA SER A 362 -4.51 2.41 -5.83
C SER A 362 -5.03 3.33 -4.74
N TYR A 363 -4.93 2.91 -3.48
CA TYR A 363 -5.08 3.79 -2.33
C TYR A 363 -3.73 3.89 -1.59
N TYR A 364 -3.54 4.98 -0.88
CA TYR A 364 -2.33 5.34 -0.15
C TYR A 364 -2.73 5.46 1.30
N TYR A 365 -1.99 4.84 2.20
CA TYR A 365 -2.16 5.07 3.63
C TYR A 365 -0.81 5.12 4.34
N THR A 366 -0.66 6.07 5.27
CA THR A 366 0.47 6.09 6.20
C THR A 366 0.05 6.63 7.56
N ILE A 367 0.96 6.54 8.52
CA ILE A 367 0.81 7.08 9.87
C ILE A 367 2.04 7.94 10.14
N GLU A 368 1.84 9.18 10.59
CA GLU A 368 2.93 10.08 10.97
C GLU A 368 2.77 10.56 12.42
N SER A 369 3.90 10.77 13.10
CA SER A 369 3.93 11.41 14.41
C SER A 369 3.87 12.92 14.28
N THR A 370 3.00 13.56 15.05
CA THR A 370 2.89 15.03 15.14
C THR A 370 3.94 15.64 16.09
N LYS A 371 4.66 14.82 16.87
CA LYS A 371 5.74 15.28 17.75
C LYS A 371 6.92 15.80 16.95
N GLN A 372 7.60 16.81 17.49
CA GLN A 372 8.91 17.23 16.98
C GLN A 372 9.93 16.11 17.19
N LYS A 373 10.89 15.96 16.27
CA LYS A 373 11.90 14.88 16.29
C LYS A 373 12.65 14.78 17.62
N LYS A 374 12.92 15.92 18.27
CA LYS A 374 13.63 15.98 19.57
C LYS A 374 12.84 15.39 20.75
N ASP A 375 11.51 15.38 20.65
CA ASP A 375 10.60 14.92 21.71
C ASP A 375 10.22 13.44 21.53
N ARG A 376 10.62 12.85 20.39
CA ARG A 376 10.36 11.45 20.08
C ARG A 376 11.33 10.55 20.84
N LYS A 377 10.82 9.43 21.37
CA LYS A 377 11.63 8.44 22.11
C LYS A 377 11.49 7.08 21.47
N GLN A 378 12.59 6.56 20.93
CA GLN A 378 12.64 5.18 20.42
C GLN A 378 12.74 4.20 21.60
N PRO A 379 11.95 3.11 21.62
CA PRO A 379 12.04 2.09 22.64
C PRO A 379 13.30 1.24 22.47
N LYS A 380 13.82 0.72 23.58
CA LYS A 380 14.83 -0.34 23.56
C LYS A 380 14.15 -1.69 23.41
N ALA A 381 14.00 -2.13 22.16
CA ALA A 381 13.19 -3.27 21.79
C ALA A 381 13.99 -4.40 21.13
N PHE A 382 15.17 -4.11 20.60
CA PHE A 382 15.99 -5.09 19.88
C PHE A 382 16.84 -5.85 20.89
N LYS A 383 16.71 -7.18 20.95
CA LYS A 383 17.40 -7.99 21.96
C LYS A 383 18.59 -8.73 21.38
N TYR A 384 19.75 -8.61 22.01
CA TYR A 384 20.94 -9.40 21.72
C TYR A 384 21.76 -9.64 22.99
N LYS A 385 22.15 -10.90 23.25
CA LYS A 385 22.92 -11.31 24.45
C LYS A 385 22.32 -10.74 25.76
N ASN A 386 21.01 -10.86 25.94
CA ASN A 386 20.24 -10.32 27.08
C ASN A 386 20.29 -8.79 27.26
N LYS A 387 20.82 -8.04 26.29
CA LYS A 387 20.80 -6.58 26.30
C LYS A 387 19.79 -6.07 25.27
N LEU A 388 19.10 -4.99 25.62
CA LEU A 388 18.14 -4.30 24.76
C LEU A 388 18.76 -3.05 24.13
N TYR A 389 18.48 -2.87 22.85
CA TYR A 389 18.97 -1.79 22.00
C TYR A 389 17.79 -1.08 21.34
N THR A 390 18.00 0.20 21.03
CA THR A 390 17.12 1.00 20.17
C THR A 390 17.34 0.64 18.70
N GLY A 391 16.38 0.98 17.85
CA GLY A 391 16.53 0.81 16.40
C GLY A 391 17.71 1.59 15.83
N ASN A 392 18.01 2.77 16.38
CA ASN A 392 19.18 3.56 15.96
C ASN A 392 20.52 2.90 16.30
N GLU A 393 20.64 2.27 17.48
CA GLU A 393 21.84 1.52 17.86
C GLU A 393 22.07 0.34 16.90
N ILE A 394 21.04 -0.46 16.62
CA ILE A 394 21.11 -1.58 15.67
C ILE A 394 21.50 -1.09 14.27
N ASN A 395 20.89 0.00 13.80
CA ASN A 395 21.22 0.58 12.50
C ASN A 395 22.70 0.98 12.40
N ASN A 396 23.28 1.53 13.47
CA ASN A 396 24.70 1.88 13.48
C ASN A 396 25.57 0.62 13.37
N PHE A 397 25.24 -0.47 14.07
CA PHE A 397 25.97 -1.73 13.96
C PHE A 397 25.94 -2.28 12.52
N ILE A 398 24.77 -2.27 11.87
CA ILE A 398 24.60 -2.71 10.47
C ILE A 398 25.45 -1.83 9.53
N MET A 399 25.29 -0.50 9.61
CA MET A 399 25.93 0.43 8.68
C MET A 399 27.46 0.47 8.83
N ASN A 400 27.97 0.15 10.02
CA ASN A 400 29.41 0.06 10.30
C ASN A 400 30.00 -1.32 9.97
N GLY A 401 29.17 -2.29 9.54
CA GLY A 401 29.62 -3.65 9.26
C GLY A 401 30.13 -4.38 10.51
N GLU A 402 29.61 -4.05 11.69
CA GLU A 402 29.98 -4.72 12.92
C GLU A 402 29.58 -6.21 12.84
N LYS A 403 30.52 -7.09 13.19
CA LYS A 403 30.25 -8.53 13.19
C LYS A 403 29.34 -8.89 14.35
N PHE A 404 28.43 -9.83 14.10
CA PHE A 404 27.47 -10.33 15.06
C PHE A 404 28.14 -11.13 16.20
#